data_AF-W1PF19-F1
#
_entry.id   AF-W1PF19-F1
#
_cell.length_a   1.000
_cell.length_b   1.000
_cell.length_c   1.000
_cell.angle_alpha   90.00
_cell.angle_beta   90.00
_cell.angle_gamma   90.00
#
_symmetry.space_group_name_H-M   'P 1'
#
loop_
_entity.id
_entity.type
_entity.pdbx_description
1 polymer ?
#
loop_
_entity_poly.entity_id
_entity_poly.type
_entity_poly.pdbx_seq_one_letter_code
_entity_poly.pdbx_strand_id
1 'polypeptide(L)'
;MEEGECDAIFSSLNVNPQLFVNEILNSVDDVIDGGFEFYESQAPTLLGEKDADQLNKLSQGISVICHTVQEVLDKRLDFWEKYCRQHCFAVPKGISSNIGSSSDNELKEAGLLDAELDIELDFLREKLNVAGKEYGELQKELHALEKQTTLSKSCAEAVSEALQPWEENSNHVLFHESMRSAVELHSRIQKQNEKRRKEITSFRKETINSPVKRLSKTDGNGLLTEYFEELQEFLDSVKSIDAPK
;
A
#
# COMPACT_ATOMS: atom_id res chain seq x y z
N MET A 1 -2.83 45.19 34.26
CA MET A 1 -1.47 45.24 33.70
C MET A 1 -1.70 45.18 32.23
N GLU A 2 -1.26 46.17 31.47
CA GLU A 2 -1.50 46.19 30.03
C GLU A 2 -0.66 45.08 29.41
N GLU A 3 -1.32 44.09 28.80
CA GLU A 3 -0.70 42.94 28.11
C GLU A 3 0.49 43.36 27.22
N GLY A 4 0.39 44.55 26.63
CA GLY A 4 1.41 45.11 25.73
C GLY A 4 2.77 45.45 26.34
N GLU A 5 2.90 45.71 27.65
CA GLU A 5 4.22 46.00 28.25
C GLU A 5 5.08 44.74 28.41
N CYS A 6 4.45 43.61 28.75
CA CYS A 6 5.15 42.32 28.85
C CYS A 6 5.58 41.86 27.46
N ASP A 7 4.68 41.96 26.48
CA ASP A 7 4.94 41.54 25.10
C ASP A 7 6.10 42.32 24.46
N ALA A 8 6.22 43.62 24.76
CA ALA A 8 7.33 44.44 24.28
C ALA A 8 8.69 43.99 24.86
N ILE A 9 8.73 43.62 26.14
CA ILE A 9 9.94 43.12 26.79
C ILE A 9 10.36 41.77 26.20
N PHE A 10 9.43 40.82 26.06
CA PHE A 10 9.76 39.52 25.45
C PHE A 10 10.16 39.65 23.97
N SER A 11 9.51 40.54 23.23
CA SER A 11 9.91 40.85 21.85
C SER A 11 11.33 41.41 21.77
N SER A 12 11.74 42.27 22.71
CA SER A 12 13.13 42.78 22.78
C SER A 12 14.16 41.69 23.06
N LEU A 13 13.76 40.63 23.77
CA LEU A 13 14.58 39.45 24.04
C LEU A 13 14.49 38.39 22.93
N ASN A 14 13.74 38.68 21.86
CA ASN A 14 13.43 37.75 20.78
C ASN A 14 12.79 36.42 21.29
N VAL A 15 12.00 36.51 22.37
CA VAL A 15 11.28 35.39 22.97
C VAL A 15 9.79 35.57 22.70
N ASN A 16 9.10 34.49 22.33
CA ASN A 16 7.65 34.46 22.23
C ASN A 16 7.06 33.45 23.22
N PRO A 17 6.54 33.92 24.37
CA PRO A 17 5.92 33.07 25.38
C PRO A 17 4.76 32.23 24.86
N GLN A 18 3.90 32.78 23.99
CA GLN A 18 2.76 32.04 23.45
C GLN A 18 3.22 30.95 22.49
N LEU A 19 4.27 31.19 21.70
CA LEU A 19 4.87 30.15 20.85
C LEU A 19 5.39 28.99 21.71
N PHE A 20 6.11 29.29 22.80
CA PHE A 20 6.59 28.26 23.73
C PHE A 20 5.44 27.45 24.33
N VAL A 21 4.40 28.13 24.81
CA VAL A 21 3.23 27.49 25.40
C VAL A 21 2.54 26.57 24.38
N ASN A 22 2.32 27.06 23.15
CA ASN A 22 1.72 26.27 22.07
C ASN A 22 2.56 25.04 21.72
N GLU A 23 3.89 25.16 21.67
CA GLU A 23 4.79 24.03 21.39
C GLU A 23 4.65 22.93 22.45
N ILE A 24 4.56 23.30 23.73
CA ILE A 24 4.35 22.34 24.81
C ILE A 24 2.97 21.68 24.70
N LEU A 25 1.92 22.45 24.40
CA LEU A 25 0.58 21.90 24.21
C LEU A 25 0.57 20.87 23.06
N ASN A 26 1.10 21.24 21.89
CA ASN A 26 1.19 20.35 20.74
C ASN A 26 2.02 19.11 21.04
N SER A 27 3.16 19.25 21.73
CA SER A 27 3.99 18.10 22.10
C SER A 27 3.27 17.14 23.06
N VAL A 28 2.41 17.66 23.94
CA VAL A 28 1.62 16.81 24.83
C VAL A 28 0.54 16.07 24.03
N ASP A 29 -0.13 16.75 23.11
CA ASP A 29 -1.12 16.13 22.21
C ASP A 29 -0.47 15.02 21.36
N ASP A 30 0.68 15.28 20.74
CA ASP A 30 1.42 14.28 19.93
C ASP A 30 1.75 13.00 20.73
N VAL A 31 2.17 13.15 21.99
CA VAL A 31 2.49 12.01 22.86
C VAL A 31 1.24 11.23 23.25
N ILE A 32 0.13 11.92 23.48
CA ILE A 32 -1.12 11.32 23.91
C ILE A 32 -1.80 10.59 22.75
N ASP A 33 -1.88 11.22 21.59
CA ASP A 33 -2.41 10.62 20.36
C ASP A 33 -1.61 9.38 19.98
N GLY A 34 -0.28 9.46 19.96
CA GLY A 34 0.57 8.30 19.71
C GLY A 34 0.39 7.18 20.76
N GLY A 35 0.14 7.55 22.01
CA GLY A 35 -0.22 6.60 23.07
C GLY A 35 -1.56 5.91 22.81
N PHE A 36 -2.59 6.65 22.40
CA PHE A 36 -3.91 6.12 22.10
C PHE A 36 -3.89 5.20 20.88
N GLU A 37 -3.24 5.60 19.79
CA GLU A 37 -3.06 4.77 18.60
C GLU A 37 -2.33 3.45 18.92
N PHE A 38 -1.34 3.49 19.82
CA PHE A 38 -0.66 2.29 20.30
C PHE A 38 -1.63 1.35 21.03
N TYR A 39 -2.48 1.86 21.93
CA TYR A 39 -3.44 1.01 22.64
C TYR A 39 -4.53 0.45 21.72
N GLU A 40 -5.03 1.25 20.79
CA GLU A 40 -6.02 0.80 19.82
C GLU A 40 -5.48 -0.30 18.91
N SER A 41 -4.21 -0.22 18.51
CA SER A 41 -3.55 -1.24 17.68
C SER A 41 -3.14 -2.49 18.46
N GLN A 42 -2.69 -2.36 19.72
CA GLN A 42 -2.12 -3.46 20.49
C GLN A 42 -3.13 -4.20 21.37
N ALA A 43 -4.21 -3.56 21.80
CA ALA A 43 -5.19 -4.23 22.64
C ALA A 43 -5.85 -5.44 21.94
N PRO A 44 -6.23 -5.38 20.65
CA PRO A 44 -6.76 -6.55 19.93
C PRO A 44 -5.75 -7.70 19.85
N THR A 45 -4.46 -7.41 19.64
CA THR A 45 -3.42 -8.44 19.46
C THR A 45 -3.11 -9.17 20.78
N LEU A 46 -3.21 -8.49 21.92
CA LEU A 46 -3.01 -9.06 23.25
C LEU A 46 -4.16 -9.95 23.72
N LEU A 47 -5.37 -9.75 23.19
CA LEU A 47 -6.59 -10.44 23.64
C LEU A 47 -6.88 -11.75 22.88
N GLY A 48 -6.08 -12.10 21.87
CA GLY A 48 -6.16 -13.37 21.13
C GLY A 48 -7.35 -13.48 20.18
N GLU A 49 -7.68 -14.69 19.70
CA GLU A 49 -8.88 -14.93 18.90
C GLU A 49 -10.14 -14.64 19.72
N LYS A 50 -10.83 -13.57 19.34
CA LYS A 50 -12.11 -13.15 19.92
C LYS A 50 -13.15 -12.97 18.83
N ASP A 51 -14.41 -13.15 19.21
CA ASP A 51 -15.53 -12.79 18.35
C ASP A 51 -15.56 -11.27 18.09
N ALA A 52 -16.21 -10.89 16.98
CA ALA A 52 -16.29 -9.49 16.56
C ALA A 52 -16.97 -8.59 17.61
N ASP A 53 -17.92 -9.13 18.38
CA ASP A 53 -18.64 -8.39 19.42
C ASP A 53 -17.73 -8.00 20.58
N GLN A 54 -16.81 -8.89 20.98
CA GLN A 54 -15.82 -8.60 22.03
C GLN A 54 -14.77 -7.60 21.57
N LEU A 55 -14.32 -7.67 20.32
CA LEU A 55 -13.40 -6.69 19.74
C LEU A 55 -14.04 -5.30 19.64
N ASN A 56 -15.31 -5.23 19.25
CA ASN A 56 -16.06 -3.97 19.22
C ASN A 56 -16.25 -3.36 20.62
N LYS A 57 -16.59 -4.17 21.62
CA LYS A 57 -16.70 -3.71 23.02
C LYS A 57 -15.36 -3.24 23.57
N LEU A 58 -14.27 -3.90 23.19
CA LEU A 58 -12.91 -3.49 23.57
C LEU A 58 -12.55 -2.14 22.96
N SER A 59 -12.73 -1.98 21.65
CA SER A 59 -12.48 -0.72 20.95
C SER A 59 -13.32 0.42 21.54
N GLN A 60 -14.60 0.17 21.82
CA GLN A 60 -15.46 1.15 22.49
C GLN A 60 -14.95 1.51 23.90
N GLY A 61 -14.50 0.52 24.67
CA GLY A 61 -13.93 0.76 26.01
C GLY A 61 -12.65 1.59 25.96
N ILE A 62 -11.76 1.30 25.02
CA ILE A 62 -10.53 2.07 24.79
C ILE A 62 -10.87 3.50 24.41
N SER A 63 -11.77 3.70 23.44
CA SER A 63 -12.21 5.02 23.01
C SER A 63 -12.78 5.86 24.16
N VAL A 64 -13.58 5.25 25.06
CA VAL A 64 -14.09 5.95 26.25
C VAL A 64 -12.97 6.36 27.21
N ILE A 65 -11.97 5.48 27.43
CA ILE A 65 -10.82 5.79 28.28
C ILE A 65 -9.99 6.93 27.66
N CYS A 66 -9.64 6.82 26.38
CA CYS A 66 -8.88 7.83 25.65
C CYS A 66 -9.59 9.19 25.72
N HIS A 67 -10.89 9.22 25.42
CA HIS A 67 -11.69 10.43 25.51
C HIS A 67 -11.70 11.02 26.93
N THR A 68 -11.85 10.19 27.96
CA THR A 68 -11.82 10.65 29.36
C THR A 68 -10.47 11.25 29.73
N VAL A 69 -9.38 10.63 29.30
CA VAL A 69 -8.02 11.13 29.53
C VAL A 69 -7.83 12.47 28.82
N GLN A 70 -8.24 12.57 27.55
CA GLN A 70 -8.17 13.81 26.77
C GLN A 70 -8.93 14.94 27.46
N GLU A 71 -10.20 14.73 27.83
CA GLU A 71 -11.00 15.77 28.48
C GLU A 71 -10.40 16.28 29.79
N VAL A 72 -9.78 15.39 30.58
CA VAL A 72 -9.12 15.77 31.83
C VAL A 72 -7.84 16.55 31.54
N LEU A 73 -7.10 16.13 30.51
CA LEU A 73 -5.85 16.76 30.13
C LEU A 73 -6.09 18.15 29.53
N ASP A 74 -7.02 18.30 28.60
CA ASP A 74 -7.43 19.58 28.00
C ASP A 74 -7.75 20.60 29.09
N LYS A 75 -8.58 20.21 30.06
CA LYS A 75 -8.94 21.09 31.19
C LYS A 75 -7.71 21.50 32.00
N ARG A 76 -6.80 20.58 32.27
CA ARG A 76 -5.58 20.88 33.04
C ARG A 76 -4.61 21.77 32.27
N LEU A 77 -4.45 21.50 30.97
CA LEU A 77 -3.61 22.28 30.08
C LEU A 77 -4.16 23.69 29.87
N ASP A 78 -5.48 23.87 29.78
CA ASP A 78 -6.13 25.19 29.78
C ASP A 78 -5.78 26.00 31.05
N PHE A 79 -5.83 25.37 32.21
CA PHE A 79 -5.45 26.03 33.46
C PHE A 79 -3.95 26.34 33.50
N TRP A 80 -3.12 25.41 33.04
CA TRP A 80 -1.67 25.60 32.96
C TRP A 80 -1.31 26.74 32.01
N GLU A 81 -1.95 26.82 30.85
CA GLU A 81 -1.76 27.87 29.85
C GLU A 81 -2.07 29.26 30.43
N LYS A 82 -3.21 29.38 31.11
CA LYS A 82 -3.61 30.60 31.83
C LYS A 82 -2.62 30.95 32.94
N TYR A 83 -2.17 29.96 33.71
CA TYR A 83 -1.18 30.17 34.76
C TYR A 83 0.16 30.67 34.19
N CYS A 84 0.62 30.08 33.09
CA CYS A 84 1.85 30.50 32.41
C CYS A 84 1.79 31.96 31.98
N ARG A 85 0.70 32.38 31.33
CA ARG A 85 0.49 33.79 30.95
C ARG A 85 0.45 34.73 32.15
N GLN A 86 -0.24 34.33 33.22
CA GLN A 86 -0.48 35.22 34.36
C GLN A 86 0.70 35.32 35.33
N HIS A 87 1.57 34.31 35.38
CA HIS A 87 2.57 34.18 36.44
C HIS A 87 3.97 33.85 35.95
N CYS A 88 4.13 32.97 34.95
CA CYS A 88 5.45 32.58 34.46
C CYS A 88 6.02 33.65 33.51
N PHE A 89 5.16 34.19 32.64
CA PHE A 89 5.51 35.18 31.64
C PHE A 89 4.94 36.56 31.97
N ALA A 90 4.70 36.84 33.26
CA ALA A 90 4.30 38.16 33.72
C ALA A 90 5.52 38.95 34.19
N VAL A 91 5.65 40.19 33.73
CA VAL A 91 6.73 41.08 34.19
C VAL A 91 6.32 41.71 35.53
N PRO A 92 7.12 41.56 36.61
CA PRO A 92 6.84 42.21 37.88
C PRO A 92 6.76 43.74 37.77
N LYS A 93 5.80 44.33 38.47
CA LYS A 93 5.62 45.79 38.51
C LYS A 93 6.89 46.48 39.03
N GLY A 94 7.45 47.40 38.24
CA GLY A 94 8.64 48.17 38.59
C GLY A 94 9.88 47.85 37.75
N ILE A 95 9.83 46.82 36.90
CA ILE A 95 10.84 46.57 35.88
C ILE A 95 10.41 47.33 34.62
N SER A 96 10.90 48.56 34.44
CA SER A 96 10.77 49.25 33.15
C SER A 96 11.78 48.67 32.17
N SER A 97 11.43 48.72 30.88
CA SER A 97 12.25 48.27 29.75
C SER A 97 13.49 49.15 29.53
N ASN A 98 14.30 49.36 30.57
CA ASN A 98 15.56 50.10 30.52
C ASN A 98 16.76 49.17 30.28
N ILE A 99 16.50 47.98 29.72
CA ILE A 99 17.51 46.98 29.34
C ILE A 99 18.40 47.52 28.19
N GLY A 100 18.03 48.64 27.56
CA GLY A 100 18.82 49.31 26.52
C GLY A 100 19.81 50.39 26.97
N SER A 101 19.91 50.76 28.26
CA SER A 101 20.79 51.87 28.70
C SER A 101 21.95 51.44 29.61
N SER A 102 22.49 50.24 29.43
CA SER A 102 23.66 49.79 30.17
C SER A 102 24.95 50.40 29.59
N SER A 103 25.27 51.59 30.10
CA SER A 103 26.61 52.04 30.50
C SER A 103 27.72 52.05 29.43
N ASP A 104 27.98 53.27 28.93
CA ASP A 104 29.03 53.76 28.02
C ASP A 104 30.52 53.41 28.34
N ASN A 105 30.83 52.32 29.03
CA ASN A 105 32.20 52.02 29.48
C ASN A 105 32.87 50.77 28.85
N GLU A 106 32.22 50.04 27.94
CA GLU A 106 32.81 48.84 27.28
C GLU A 106 33.09 49.00 25.77
N LEU A 107 32.92 50.20 25.21
CA LEU A 107 33.00 50.51 23.77
C LEU A 107 34.42 50.52 23.14
N LYS A 108 35.40 49.82 23.71
CA LYS A 108 36.76 49.74 23.10
C LYS A 108 37.15 48.35 22.61
N GLU A 109 36.41 47.31 22.98
CA GLU A 109 36.59 45.94 22.47
C GLU A 109 35.53 45.57 21.41
N ALA A 110 34.50 46.42 21.26
CA ALA A 110 33.41 46.24 20.31
C ALA A 110 33.86 46.17 18.84
N GLY A 111 34.91 46.91 18.42
CA GLY A 111 35.31 46.97 17.01
C GLY A 111 35.98 45.71 16.44
N LEU A 112 36.55 44.83 17.29
CA LEU A 112 37.11 43.53 16.87
C LEU A 112 36.06 42.42 17.00
N LEU A 113 35.22 42.49 18.03
CA LEU A 113 34.09 41.57 18.23
C LEU A 113 33.04 41.72 17.12
N ASP A 114 32.82 42.93 16.61
CA ASP A 114 31.86 43.21 15.53
C ASP A 114 32.31 42.61 14.19
N ALA A 115 33.60 42.69 13.87
CA ALA A 115 34.16 42.09 12.65
C ALA A 115 34.19 40.55 12.68
N GLU A 116 34.51 39.95 13.83
CA GLU A 116 34.44 38.50 14.00
C GLU A 116 32.98 38.00 13.96
N LEU A 117 32.05 38.75 14.55
CA LEU A 117 30.63 38.46 14.50
C LEU A 117 30.11 38.52 13.06
N ASP A 118 30.51 39.54 12.29
CA ASP A 118 30.14 39.65 10.87
C ASP A 118 30.67 38.45 10.05
N ILE A 119 31.91 38.00 10.30
CA ILE A 119 32.47 36.81 9.65
C ILE A 119 31.66 35.56 9.99
N GLU A 120 31.32 35.35 11.27
CA GLU A 120 30.51 34.21 11.69
C GLU A 120 29.09 34.28 11.12
N LEU A 121 28.51 35.48 11.04
CA LEU A 121 27.18 35.70 10.48
C LEU A 121 27.16 35.37 8.98
N ASP A 122 28.19 35.80 8.23
CA ASP A 122 28.34 35.44 6.82
C ASP A 122 28.58 33.94 6.61
N PHE A 123 29.36 33.32 7.50
CA PHE A 123 29.53 31.86 7.50
C PHE A 123 28.22 31.12 7.75
N LEU A 124 27.41 31.56 8.72
CA LEU A 124 26.10 30.98 9.01
C LEU A 124 25.09 31.22 7.88
N ARG A 125 25.10 32.39 7.24
CA ARG A 125 24.29 32.67 6.05
C ARG A 125 24.65 31.75 4.90
N GLU A 126 25.94 31.52 4.66
CA GLU A 126 26.38 30.59 3.62
C GLU A 126 25.98 29.15 3.95
N LYS A 127 26.14 28.70 5.20
CA LYS A 127 25.64 27.38 5.62
C LYS A 127 24.13 27.24 5.45
N LEU A 128 23.36 28.27 5.79
CA LEU A 128 21.91 28.27 5.61
C LEU A 128 21.53 28.19 4.13
N ASN A 129 22.25 28.89 3.26
CA ASN A 129 22.05 28.85 1.81
C ASN A 129 22.36 27.45 1.24
N VAL A 130 23.46 26.83 1.67
CA VAL A 130 23.81 25.45 1.29
C VAL A 130 22.74 24.47 1.76
N ALA A 131 22.36 24.51 3.04
CA ALA A 131 21.31 23.64 3.59
C ALA A 131 19.95 23.86 2.89
N GLY A 132 19.63 25.10 2.52
CA GLY A 132 18.41 25.42 1.77
C GLY A 132 18.41 24.83 0.35
N LYS A 133 19.56 24.80 -0.33
CA LYS A 133 19.71 24.14 -1.64
C LYS A 133 19.58 22.62 -1.49
N GLU A 134 20.27 22.02 -0.52
CA GLU A 134 20.20 20.59 -0.24
C GLU A 134 18.77 20.16 0.12
N TYR A 135 18.07 20.94 0.95
CA TYR A 135 16.65 20.71 1.25
C TYR A 135 15.79 20.79 -0.02
N GLY A 136 16.03 21.78 -0.89
CA GLY A 136 15.32 21.91 -2.16
C GLY A 136 15.59 20.77 -3.14
N GLU A 137 16.77 20.14 -3.11
CA GLU A 137 17.09 18.94 -3.88
C GLU A 137 16.40 17.71 -3.28
N LEU A 138 16.50 17.52 -1.97
CA LEU A 138 15.86 16.42 -1.27
C LEU A 138 14.33 16.42 -1.46
N GLN A 139 13.68 17.59 -1.42
CA GLN A 139 12.25 17.71 -1.69
C GLN A 139 11.88 17.29 -3.12
N LYS A 140 12.73 17.57 -4.11
CA LYS A 140 12.51 17.11 -5.49
C LYS A 140 12.64 15.59 -5.59
N GLU A 141 13.62 15.00 -4.90
CA GLU A 141 13.81 13.55 -4.85
C GLU A 141 12.62 12.86 -4.18
N LEU A 142 12.15 13.39 -3.05
CA LEU A 142 10.99 12.88 -2.32
C LEU A 142 9.75 12.86 -3.22
N HIS A 143 9.45 13.98 -3.89
CA HIS A 143 8.33 14.05 -4.82
C HIS A 143 8.49 13.14 -6.06
N ALA A 144 9.72 12.91 -6.53
CA ALA A 144 9.99 11.94 -7.61
C ALA A 144 9.73 10.50 -7.14
N LEU A 145 10.13 10.17 -5.92
CA LEU A 145 9.86 8.88 -5.28
C LEU A 145 8.37 8.65 -5.08
N GLU A 146 7.61 9.63 -4.57
CA GLU A 146 6.15 9.54 -4.42
C GLU A 146 5.45 9.25 -5.76
N LYS A 147 5.87 9.94 -6.83
CA LYS A 147 5.38 9.66 -8.19
C LYS A 147 5.72 8.25 -8.65
N GLN A 148 6.92 7.77 -8.35
CA GLN A 148 7.31 6.40 -8.67
C GLN A 148 6.47 5.38 -7.88
N THR A 149 6.23 5.62 -6.60
CA THR A 149 5.41 4.74 -5.74
C THR A 149 3.98 4.68 -6.23
N THR A 150 3.38 5.81 -6.59
CA THR A 150 2.01 5.86 -7.14
C THR A 150 1.90 5.13 -8.48
N LEU A 151 2.86 5.33 -9.39
CA LEU A 151 2.93 4.59 -10.64
C LEU A 151 3.14 3.08 -10.42
N SER A 152 4.02 2.70 -9.49
CA SER A 152 4.27 1.30 -9.15
C SER A 152 3.02 0.64 -8.58
N LYS A 153 2.29 1.34 -7.71
CA LYS A 153 1.03 0.85 -7.14
C LYS A 153 -0.02 0.64 -8.23
N SER A 154 -0.20 1.63 -9.12
CA SER A 154 -1.11 1.50 -10.27
C SER A 154 -0.70 0.37 -11.22
N CYS A 155 0.59 0.15 -11.44
CA CYS A 155 1.08 -0.98 -12.22
C CYS A 155 0.79 -2.32 -11.54
N ALA A 156 1.03 -2.42 -10.23
CA ALA A 156 0.70 -3.62 -9.47
C ALA A 156 -0.80 -3.93 -9.51
N GLU A 157 -1.64 -2.90 -9.36
CA GLU A 157 -3.10 -3.01 -9.48
C GLU A 157 -3.50 -3.48 -10.89
N ALA A 158 -2.98 -2.86 -11.95
CA ALA A 158 -3.26 -3.26 -13.33
C ALA A 158 -2.81 -4.69 -13.65
N VAL A 159 -1.66 -5.12 -13.10
CA VAL A 159 -1.18 -6.51 -13.22
C VAL A 159 -2.11 -7.46 -12.47
N SER A 160 -2.54 -7.11 -11.26
CA SER A 160 -3.48 -7.93 -10.49
C SER A 160 -4.84 -8.05 -11.19
N GLU A 161 -5.36 -6.97 -11.76
CA GLU A 161 -6.61 -6.97 -12.54
C GLU A 161 -6.48 -7.82 -13.80
N ALA A 162 -5.35 -7.75 -14.50
CA ALA A 162 -5.09 -8.60 -15.68
C ALA A 162 -4.93 -10.09 -15.33
N LEU A 163 -4.49 -10.41 -14.10
CA LEU A 163 -4.34 -11.77 -13.60
C LEU A 163 -5.64 -12.35 -13.04
N GLN A 164 -6.55 -11.51 -12.54
CA GLN A 164 -7.82 -11.92 -11.93
C GLN A 164 -8.65 -12.88 -12.82
N PRO A 165 -8.80 -12.66 -14.15
CA PRO A 165 -9.49 -13.61 -15.03
C PRO A 165 -8.83 -14.98 -15.12
N TRP A 166 -7.55 -15.13 -14.80
CA TRP A 166 -6.85 -16.41 -14.80
C TRP A 166 -6.97 -17.15 -13.47
N GLU A 167 -7.08 -16.40 -12.37
CA GLU A 167 -7.33 -16.95 -11.04
C GLU A 167 -8.79 -17.35 -10.84
N GLU A 168 -9.73 -16.55 -11.34
CA GLU A 168 -11.17 -16.81 -11.21
C GLU A 168 -11.68 -17.81 -12.24
N ASN A 169 -11.08 -17.86 -13.43
CA ASN A 169 -11.60 -18.71 -14.48
C ASN A 169 -11.02 -20.12 -14.39
N SER A 170 -11.93 -21.10 -14.47
CA SER A 170 -11.67 -22.53 -14.66
C SER A 170 -10.87 -22.84 -15.95
N ASN A 171 -10.39 -21.84 -16.68
CA ASN A 171 -9.58 -21.95 -17.89
C ASN A 171 -8.36 -22.85 -17.70
N HIS A 172 -7.72 -22.84 -16.52
CA HIS A 172 -6.62 -23.77 -16.27
C HIS A 172 -7.12 -25.23 -16.24
N VAL A 173 -8.27 -25.49 -15.63
CA VAL A 173 -8.91 -26.82 -15.61
C VAL A 173 -9.37 -27.21 -17.01
N LEU A 174 -10.05 -26.32 -17.74
CA LEU A 174 -10.53 -26.53 -19.10
C LEU A 174 -9.37 -26.78 -20.07
N PHE A 175 -8.26 -26.05 -19.94
CA PHE A 175 -7.06 -26.27 -20.73
C PHE A 175 -6.43 -27.63 -20.42
N HIS A 176 -6.34 -28.00 -19.14
CA HIS A 176 -5.80 -29.30 -18.73
C HIS A 176 -6.67 -30.47 -19.18
N GLU A 177 -7.99 -30.30 -19.17
CA GLU A 177 -8.98 -31.28 -19.60
C GLU A 177 -9.03 -31.41 -21.13
N SER A 178 -8.86 -30.31 -21.85
CA SER A 178 -8.64 -30.30 -23.30
C SER A 178 -7.36 -31.04 -23.69
N MET A 179 -6.24 -30.77 -23.00
CA MET A 179 -4.99 -31.52 -23.22
C MET A 179 -5.16 -33.02 -22.95
N ARG A 180 -5.85 -33.38 -21.87
CA ARG A 180 -6.14 -34.79 -21.55
C ARG A 180 -6.97 -35.45 -22.65
N SER A 181 -8.00 -34.76 -23.12
CA SER A 181 -8.89 -35.23 -24.19
C SER A 181 -8.16 -35.40 -25.52
N ALA A 182 -7.25 -34.48 -25.85
CA ALA A 182 -6.41 -34.57 -27.05
C ALA A 182 -5.46 -35.78 -27.02
N VAL A 183 -4.83 -36.05 -25.87
CA VAL A 183 -3.98 -37.22 -25.67
C VAL A 183 -4.79 -38.52 -25.79
N GLU A 184 -5.99 -38.55 -25.21
CA GLU A 184 -6.88 -39.71 -25.31
C GLU A 184 -7.32 -39.97 -26.76
N LEU A 185 -7.70 -38.92 -27.50
CA LEU A 185 -8.06 -39.00 -28.91
C LEU A 185 -6.91 -39.59 -29.73
N HIS A 186 -5.69 -39.10 -29.53
CA HIS A 186 -4.51 -39.60 -30.22
C HIS A 186 -4.28 -41.09 -29.93
N SER A 187 -4.46 -41.52 -28.68
CA SER A 187 -4.37 -42.94 -28.31
C SER A 187 -5.42 -43.80 -29.00
N ARG A 188 -6.68 -43.32 -29.08
CA ARG A 188 -7.78 -44.04 -29.75
C ARG A 188 -7.52 -44.15 -31.25
N ILE A 189 -7.08 -43.08 -31.91
CA ILE A 189 -6.71 -43.08 -33.34
C ILE A 189 -5.58 -44.07 -33.59
N GLN A 190 -4.56 -44.11 -32.74
CA GLN A 190 -3.45 -45.05 -32.88
C GLN A 190 -3.92 -46.50 -32.76
N LYS A 191 -4.74 -46.82 -31.74
CA LYS A 191 -5.32 -48.16 -31.56
C LYS A 191 -6.18 -48.58 -32.76
N GLN A 192 -6.99 -47.67 -33.28
CA GLN A 192 -7.86 -47.95 -34.44
C GLN A 192 -7.04 -48.18 -35.71
N ASN A 193 -5.97 -47.40 -35.92
CA ASN A 193 -5.04 -47.61 -37.04
C ASN A 193 -4.28 -48.94 -36.93
N GLU A 194 -3.87 -49.35 -35.74
CA GLU A 194 -3.26 -50.65 -35.50
C GLU A 194 -4.23 -51.81 -35.75
N LYS A 195 -5.49 -51.68 -35.29
CA LYS A 195 -6.57 -52.65 -35.58
C LYS A 195 -6.78 -52.78 -37.09
N ARG A 196 -6.92 -51.66 -37.80
CA ARG A 196 -7.06 -51.63 -39.27
C ARG A 196 -5.87 -52.28 -39.98
N ARG A 197 -4.63 -52.05 -39.53
CA ARG A 197 -3.43 -52.71 -40.08
C ARG A 197 -3.44 -54.23 -39.85
N LYS A 198 -3.87 -54.68 -38.67
CA LYS A 198 -4.02 -56.11 -38.35
C LYS A 198 -5.12 -56.77 -39.20
N GLU A 199 -6.24 -56.09 -39.41
CA GLU A 199 -7.33 -56.56 -40.27
C GLU A 199 -6.87 -56.67 -41.73
N ILE A 200 -6.23 -55.63 -42.29
CA ILE A 200 -5.68 -55.68 -43.66
C ILE A 200 -4.65 -56.80 -43.82
N THR A 201 -3.81 -57.03 -42.81
CA THR A 201 -2.82 -58.12 -42.86
C THR A 201 -3.46 -59.50 -42.70
N SER A 202 -4.51 -59.65 -41.88
CA SER A 202 -5.29 -60.89 -41.78
C SER A 202 -6.04 -61.19 -43.07
N PHE A 203 -6.72 -60.21 -43.66
CA PHE A 203 -7.40 -60.32 -44.96
C PHE A 203 -6.43 -60.70 -46.08
N ARG A 204 -5.23 -60.11 -46.11
CA ARG A 204 -4.18 -60.50 -47.07
C ARG A 204 -3.71 -61.95 -46.84
N LYS A 205 -3.52 -62.39 -45.59
CA LYS A 205 -3.14 -63.78 -45.28
C LYS A 205 -4.25 -64.77 -45.67
N GLU A 206 -5.51 -64.41 -45.45
CA GLU A 206 -6.69 -65.19 -45.84
C GLU A 206 -6.85 -65.30 -47.36
N THR A 207 -6.57 -64.21 -48.07
CA THR A 207 -6.56 -64.15 -49.54
C THR A 207 -5.44 -65.00 -50.16
N ILE A 208 -4.30 -65.14 -49.47
CA ILE A 208 -3.16 -65.95 -49.93
C ILE A 208 -3.36 -67.45 -49.62
N ASN A 209 -4.07 -67.79 -48.55
CA ASN A 209 -4.30 -69.19 -48.12
C ASN A 209 -5.56 -69.85 -48.71
N SER A 210 -6.35 -69.15 -49.53
CA SER A 210 -7.53 -69.70 -50.18
C SER A 210 -7.26 -70.01 -51.66
N PRO A 211 -7.41 -71.27 -52.13
CA PRO A 211 -7.36 -71.54 -53.55
C PRO A 211 -8.73 -71.21 -54.18
N VAL A 212 -8.72 -70.15 -54.98
CA VAL A 212 -9.65 -69.84 -56.07
C VAL A 212 -11.05 -69.32 -55.70
N LYS A 213 -11.22 -68.00 -55.79
CA LYS A 213 -12.11 -67.38 -56.80
C LYS A 213 -11.86 -65.86 -56.87
N ARG A 214 -11.28 -65.43 -57.99
CA ARG A 214 -11.38 -64.04 -58.44
C ARG A 214 -12.84 -63.77 -58.84
N LEU A 215 -13.46 -62.74 -58.27
CA LEU A 215 -14.21 -61.66 -58.96
C LEU A 215 -15.26 -61.00 -58.06
N SER A 216 -15.35 -59.67 -58.23
CA SER A 216 -16.48 -58.76 -57.99
C SER A 216 -16.84 -58.36 -56.55
N LYS A 217 -16.49 -57.13 -56.16
CA LYS A 217 -17.41 -55.97 -56.06
C LYS A 217 -16.69 -54.83 -55.32
N THR A 218 -16.28 -53.81 -56.07
CA THR A 218 -15.98 -52.48 -55.53
C THR A 218 -17.30 -51.74 -55.37
N ASP A 219 -17.95 -51.88 -54.21
CA ASP A 219 -18.94 -50.92 -53.73
C ASP A 219 -18.27 -50.06 -52.65
N GLY A 220 -17.55 -49.04 -53.09
CA GLY A 220 -16.74 -48.15 -52.24
C GLY A 220 -17.53 -47.14 -51.41
N ASN A 221 -18.86 -47.24 -51.37
CA ASN A 221 -19.71 -46.19 -50.80
C ASN A 221 -20.31 -46.53 -49.42
N GLY A 222 -20.43 -47.80 -49.03
CA GLY A 222 -21.07 -48.16 -47.74
C GLY A 222 -20.24 -47.75 -46.51
N LEU A 223 -18.91 -47.86 -46.60
CA LEU A 223 -18.00 -47.65 -45.47
C LEU A 223 -17.72 -46.17 -45.17
N LEU A 224 -17.86 -45.30 -46.18
CA LEU A 224 -17.73 -43.85 -45.99
C LEU A 224 -19.00 -43.23 -45.41
N THR A 225 -20.17 -43.83 -45.67
CA THR A 225 -21.45 -43.39 -45.10
C THR A 225 -21.51 -43.69 -43.61
N GLU A 226 -21.14 -44.89 -43.17
CA GLU A 226 -21.02 -45.23 -41.74
C GLU A 226 -20.00 -44.34 -41.01
N TYR A 227 -18.86 -44.04 -41.64
CA TYR A 227 -17.84 -43.15 -41.08
C TYR A 227 -18.35 -41.69 -40.91
N PHE A 228 -19.17 -41.21 -41.84
CA PHE A 228 -19.77 -39.88 -41.75
C PHE A 228 -20.88 -39.83 -40.71
N GLU A 229 -21.68 -40.88 -40.56
CA GLU A 229 -22.75 -40.98 -39.57
C GLU A 229 -22.19 -41.04 -38.14
N GLU A 230 -21.13 -41.82 -37.88
CA GLU A 230 -20.48 -41.88 -36.56
C GLU A 230 -19.79 -40.55 -36.18
N LEU A 231 -19.20 -39.86 -37.16
CA LEU A 231 -18.61 -38.54 -36.92
C LEU A 231 -19.67 -37.46 -36.68
N GLN A 232 -20.81 -37.56 -37.35
CA GLN A 232 -21.94 -36.65 -37.17
C GLN A 232 -22.58 -36.84 -35.79
N GLU A 233 -22.78 -38.08 -35.35
CA GLU A 233 -23.30 -38.41 -34.02
C GLU A 233 -22.37 -37.91 -32.91
N PHE A 234 -21.05 -38.02 -33.11
CA PHE A 234 -20.07 -37.46 -32.19
C PHE A 234 -20.12 -35.92 -32.15
N LEU A 235 -20.24 -35.25 -33.30
CA LEU A 235 -20.33 -33.79 -33.38
C LEU A 235 -21.58 -33.23 -32.70
N ASP A 236 -22.69 -33.94 -32.79
CA ASP A 236 -23.96 -33.57 -32.14
C ASP A 236 -23.89 -33.78 -30.61
N SER A 237 -23.14 -34.80 -30.14
CA SER A 237 -22.89 -35.00 -28.71
C SER A 237 -22.03 -33.89 -28.09
N VAL A 238 -21.07 -33.34 -28.84
CA VAL A 238 -20.21 -32.23 -28.38
C VAL A 238 -20.97 -30.92 -28.32
N LYS A 239 -21.85 -30.64 -29.31
CA LYS A 239 -22.70 -29.43 -29.29
C LYS A 239 -23.72 -29.41 -28.16
N SER A 240 -24.12 -30.58 -27.65
CA SER A 240 -25.04 -30.68 -26.50
C SER A 240 -24.38 -30.34 -25.16
N ILE A 241 -23.05 -30.26 -25.11
CA ILE A 241 -22.27 -29.89 -23.91
C ILE A 241 -22.12 -28.35 -23.80
N ASP A 242 -22.28 -27.61 -24.90
CA ASP A 242 -22.19 -26.14 -24.98
C ASP A 242 -23.55 -25.41 -24.88
N ALA A 243 -24.65 -26.06 -24.49
CA ALA A 243 -25.93 -25.38 -24.28
C ALA A 243 -25.99 -24.76 -22.87
N PRO A 244 -25.98 -23.42 -22.73
CA PRO A 244 -26.06 -22.78 -21.42
C PRO A 244 -27.48 -22.96 -20.84
N LYS A 245 -27.54 -23.38 -19.56
CA LYS A 245 -28.70 -23.12 -18.69
C LYS A 245 -28.43 -21.86 -17.89
#